data_AF-A0A6A5XRQ9-F1
#
_entry.id   AF-A0A6A5XRQ9-F1
#
_cell.length_a   1.000
_cell.length_b   1.000
_cell.length_c   1.000
_cell.angle_alpha   90.00
_cell.angle_beta   90.00
_cell.angle_gamma   90.00
#
_symmetry.space_group_name_H-M   'P 1'
#
loop_
_entity.id
_entity.type
_entity.pdbx_description
1 polymer ?
#
loop_
_entity_poly.entity_id
_entity_poly.type
_entity_poly.pdbx_seq_one_letter_code
_entity_poly.pdbx_strand_id
1 'polypeptide(L)'
;MSDVPKIGSAPKTSLKKPSSRVGKSREAHKVSNKKIQLTKGDPQKTRSFVKLDCSEGELTAYLGYTDVAQLRNFALSPYVLKFYNHLLEDDDPLRKYQVLELLRDRPGLFTTDDKPSRVFPFQEDKKHIAHRQALSTAQMVRAIRKGDFSQAIVQTTHSRFEELTKRRPPPINMADLRLPTLGPLKKLGEDDLEAYNRAINLLRYIRYSTNNSVWPKRFGSQNWDNAITVKPSHIPVWMRPEKMVSSESAFLNDVGEPTAEDDQAGLGKSRLVVKMIWRLEAMDAESQAFREHIKEMDPEVSLPGTMQLIHMEPSTTEAQFRDFIRQQYSMQEIKAEIDHVCLRVDPGEKSDQFYSLSSSNWADLKEILWNAASANAEIPYDTALPNAIFYLFVRKSDIGVPIEEEMEESHRRELQSTETIAKGGRTEWQARRTRVSDTGLFTRLAKRSISNSPRKERTQHWYDIQAQIVPAALL
;
A
#
# COMPACT_ATOMS: atom_id res chain seq x y z
N MET A 1 68.20 -25.11 32.26
CA MET A 1 68.01 -23.69 31.91
C MET A 1 67.18 -23.69 30.65
N SER A 2 65.88 -23.42 30.81
CA SER A 2 64.86 -23.70 29.81
C SER A 2 64.40 -22.38 29.21
N ASP A 3 64.56 -22.23 27.90
CA ASP A 3 64.18 -21.05 27.13
C ASP A 3 62.66 -20.88 27.07
N VAL A 4 62.20 -19.68 27.42
CA VAL A 4 60.80 -19.23 27.30
C VAL A 4 60.68 -18.37 26.04
N PRO A 5 59.79 -18.69 25.08
CA PRO A 5 59.57 -17.84 23.92
C PRO A 5 58.60 -16.70 24.24
N LYS A 6 58.98 -15.48 23.82
CA LYS A 6 58.19 -14.25 23.92
C LYS A 6 56.95 -14.31 23.02
N ILE A 7 55.79 -14.04 23.62
CA ILE A 7 54.51 -13.86 22.93
C ILE A 7 54.51 -12.51 22.21
N GLY A 8 54.28 -12.55 20.89
CA GLY A 8 54.14 -11.39 20.02
C GLY A 8 52.81 -10.65 20.22
N SER A 9 52.89 -9.32 20.25
CA SER A 9 51.79 -8.39 20.35
C SER A 9 50.97 -8.31 19.05
N ALA A 10 49.65 -8.47 19.15
CA ALA A 10 48.71 -8.33 18.06
C ALA A 10 48.45 -6.85 17.67
N PRO A 11 48.18 -6.55 16.38
CA PRO A 11 47.95 -5.19 15.91
C PRO A 11 46.54 -4.67 16.27
N LYS A 12 46.48 -3.42 16.74
CA LYS A 12 45.25 -2.70 17.04
C LYS A 12 44.46 -2.41 15.76
N THR A 13 43.33 -3.07 15.57
CA THR A 13 42.33 -2.73 14.55
C THR A 13 41.44 -1.59 15.05
N SER A 14 41.47 -0.48 14.34
CA SER A 14 40.61 0.68 14.59
C SER A 14 39.15 0.38 14.16
N LEU A 15 38.27 0.19 15.14
CA LEU A 15 36.82 0.10 14.96
C LEU A 15 36.26 1.45 14.46
N LYS A 16 35.84 1.50 13.19
CA LYS A 16 34.96 2.56 12.68
C LYS A 16 33.55 2.32 13.20
N LYS A 17 33.01 3.30 13.94
CA LYS A 17 31.63 3.32 14.41
C LYS A 17 30.64 3.28 13.23
N PRO A 18 29.58 2.45 13.27
CA PRO A 18 28.52 2.50 12.29
C PRO A 18 27.64 3.74 12.52
N SER A 19 27.48 4.53 11.45
CA SER A 19 26.54 5.65 11.37
C SER A 19 25.11 5.12 11.32
N SER A 20 24.38 5.21 12.43
CA SER A 20 22.95 4.92 12.51
C SER A 20 22.13 5.97 11.75
N ARG A 21 21.79 5.69 10.49
CA ARG A 21 20.71 6.38 9.80
C ARG A 21 19.38 5.89 10.39
N VAL A 22 18.78 6.72 11.23
CA VAL A 22 17.39 6.59 11.69
C VAL A 22 16.49 6.64 10.45
N GLY A 23 15.92 5.49 10.08
CA GLY A 23 14.97 5.37 9.00
C GLY A 23 13.65 6.00 9.40
N LYS A 24 13.21 7.02 8.64
CA LYS A 24 11.85 7.56 8.73
C LYS A 24 10.86 6.44 8.38
N SER A 25 10.16 5.94 9.40
CA SER A 25 9.05 5.01 9.25
C SER A 25 7.96 5.72 8.44
N ARG A 26 7.61 5.17 7.27
CA ARG A 26 6.52 5.70 6.44
C ARG A 26 5.20 5.36 7.11
N GLU A 27 4.49 6.40 7.55
CA GLU A 27 3.15 6.32 8.11
C GLU A 27 2.19 5.68 7.12
N ALA A 28 1.45 4.69 7.61
CA ALA A 28 0.41 4.00 6.87
C ALA A 28 -0.85 4.89 6.87
N HIS A 29 -1.22 5.41 5.70
CA HIS A 29 -2.44 6.18 5.49
C HIS A 29 -3.69 5.42 5.97
N LYS A 30 -4.44 6.02 6.89
CA LYS A 30 -5.63 5.48 7.53
C LYS A 30 -6.87 5.87 6.71
N VAL A 31 -7.29 4.98 5.82
CA VAL A 31 -8.49 5.15 4.98
C VAL A 31 -9.76 4.92 5.81
N SER A 32 -10.76 5.82 5.72
CA SER A 32 -12.06 5.67 6.38
C SER A 32 -12.78 4.39 5.93
N ASN A 33 -13.16 3.52 6.85
CA ASN A 33 -13.96 2.31 6.56
C ASN A 33 -15.47 2.61 6.58
N LYS A 34 -15.96 3.61 5.82
CA LYS A 34 -17.22 3.33 5.13
C LYS A 34 -16.90 2.11 4.28
N LYS A 35 -17.62 0.99 4.46
CA LYS A 35 -17.47 -0.17 3.57
C LYS A 35 -17.94 0.31 2.20
N ILE A 36 -17.04 0.96 1.46
CA ILE A 36 -17.29 1.50 0.14
C ILE A 36 -17.77 0.29 -0.63
N GLN A 37 -19.05 0.32 -1.00
CA GLN A 37 -19.61 -0.74 -1.82
C GLN A 37 -18.73 -0.78 -3.06
N LEU A 38 -18.05 -1.90 -3.25
CA LEU A 38 -17.23 -2.08 -4.43
C LEU A 38 -18.21 -1.99 -5.61
N THR A 39 -17.98 -1.02 -6.49
CA THR A 39 -18.66 -0.89 -7.78
C THR A 39 -17.67 -1.17 -8.90
N LYS A 40 -18.18 -1.54 -10.08
CA LYS A 40 -17.37 -1.58 -11.30
C LYS A 40 -16.77 -0.19 -11.58
N GLY A 41 -15.61 -0.18 -12.22
CA GLY A 41 -14.93 1.04 -12.61
C GLY A 41 -15.68 1.79 -13.71
N ASP A 42 -15.70 3.11 -13.60
CA ASP A 42 -16.07 4.02 -14.67
C ASP A 42 -14.87 4.20 -15.62
N PRO A 43 -14.96 3.81 -16.90
CA PRO A 43 -13.85 3.93 -17.84
C PRO A 43 -13.41 5.39 -18.08
N GLN A 44 -14.29 6.38 -17.88
CA GLN A 44 -13.93 7.79 -17.97
C GLN A 44 -13.11 8.26 -16.76
N LYS A 45 -13.24 7.57 -15.62
CA LYS A 45 -12.57 7.89 -14.35
C LYS A 45 -11.76 6.69 -13.88
N THR A 46 -10.55 6.51 -14.41
CA THR A 46 -9.64 5.39 -14.07
C THR A 46 -9.36 5.22 -12.57
N ARG A 47 -9.54 6.29 -11.78
CA ARG A 47 -9.43 6.27 -10.31
C ARG A 47 -10.54 5.50 -9.60
N SER A 48 -11.69 5.33 -10.24
CA SER A 48 -12.86 4.60 -9.71
C SER A 48 -12.65 3.08 -9.65
N PHE A 49 -11.68 2.54 -10.39
CA PHE A 49 -11.43 1.09 -10.41
C PHE A 49 -10.92 0.56 -9.07
N VAL A 50 -11.49 -0.55 -8.62
CA VAL A 50 -11.23 -1.19 -7.32
C VAL A 50 -9.77 -1.62 -7.12
N LYS A 51 -9.26 -1.44 -5.90
CA LYS A 51 -7.92 -1.87 -5.45
C LYS A 51 -8.07 -3.01 -4.44
N LEU A 52 -7.75 -4.23 -4.85
CA LEU A 52 -7.97 -5.45 -4.06
C LEU A 52 -6.67 -6.20 -3.77
N ASP A 53 -5.50 -5.61 -4.07
CA ASP A 53 -4.19 -6.26 -3.96
C ASP A 53 -3.81 -6.72 -2.53
N CYS A 54 -4.41 -6.12 -1.50
CA CYS A 54 -4.20 -6.49 -0.10
C CYS A 54 -5.22 -7.50 0.44
N SER A 55 -6.35 -7.71 -0.25
CA SER A 55 -7.49 -8.50 0.22
C SER A 55 -7.61 -9.79 -0.59
N GLU A 56 -7.03 -10.89 -0.09
CA GLU A 56 -7.00 -12.17 -0.81
C GLU A 56 -8.39 -12.68 -1.15
N GLY A 57 -9.34 -12.60 -0.21
CA GLY A 57 -10.71 -13.07 -0.43
C GLY A 57 -11.43 -12.30 -1.54
N GLU A 58 -11.35 -10.96 -1.53
CA GLU A 58 -12.00 -10.10 -2.53
C GLU A 58 -11.32 -10.20 -3.90
N LEU A 59 -9.99 -10.26 -3.96
CA LEU A 59 -9.27 -10.45 -5.22
C LEU A 59 -9.56 -11.83 -5.83
N THR A 60 -9.62 -12.87 -5.00
CA THR A 60 -10.00 -14.22 -5.43
C THR A 60 -11.39 -14.21 -6.06
N ALA A 61 -12.36 -13.60 -5.37
CA ALA A 61 -13.73 -13.45 -5.88
C ALA A 61 -13.79 -12.65 -7.19
N TYR A 62 -13.05 -11.55 -7.25
CA TYR A 62 -13.01 -10.64 -8.39
C TYR A 62 -12.41 -11.27 -9.65
N LEU A 63 -11.59 -12.32 -9.50
CA LEU A 63 -11.05 -13.14 -10.59
C LEU A 63 -11.95 -14.34 -10.96
N GLY A 64 -13.04 -14.54 -10.23
CA GLY A 64 -14.01 -15.62 -10.46
C GLY A 64 -13.64 -16.95 -9.82
N TYR A 65 -12.70 -16.96 -8.87
CA TYR A 65 -12.32 -18.16 -8.12
C TYR A 65 -13.20 -18.37 -6.89
N THR A 66 -13.29 -19.63 -6.46
CA THR A 66 -14.07 -20.05 -5.28
C THR A 66 -13.23 -20.18 -4.02
N ASP A 67 -11.91 -20.30 -4.17
CA ASP A 67 -10.98 -20.51 -3.07
C ASP A 67 -9.66 -19.75 -3.28
N VAL A 68 -9.04 -19.34 -2.17
CA VAL A 68 -7.81 -18.54 -2.18
C VAL A 68 -6.59 -19.34 -2.71
N ALA A 69 -6.59 -20.67 -2.62
CA ALA A 69 -5.51 -21.49 -3.14
C ALA A 69 -5.41 -21.39 -4.67
N GLN A 70 -6.54 -21.33 -5.38
CA GLN A 70 -6.59 -21.05 -6.83
C GLN A 70 -5.92 -19.72 -7.17
N LEU A 71 -6.21 -18.64 -6.42
CA LEU A 71 -5.54 -17.34 -6.59
C LEU A 71 -4.03 -17.49 -6.40
N ARG A 72 -3.58 -18.14 -5.33
CA ARG A 72 -2.15 -18.29 -5.00
C ARG A 72 -1.40 -19.05 -6.10
N ASN A 73 -1.97 -20.17 -6.54
CA ASN A 73 -1.43 -20.99 -7.64
C ASN A 73 -1.38 -20.20 -8.94
N PHE A 74 -2.44 -19.48 -9.28
CA PHE A 74 -2.46 -18.67 -10.49
C PHE A 74 -1.49 -17.48 -10.44
N ALA A 75 -1.43 -16.79 -9.31
CA ALA A 75 -0.57 -15.61 -9.14
C ALA A 75 0.93 -15.95 -9.22
N LEU A 76 1.32 -17.16 -8.80
CA LEU A 76 2.69 -17.66 -8.94
C LEU A 76 2.93 -18.43 -10.24
N SER A 77 1.92 -18.55 -11.10
CA SER A 77 2.09 -19.19 -12.40
C SER A 77 2.91 -18.30 -13.35
N PRO A 78 3.50 -18.89 -14.40
CA PRO A 78 4.26 -18.12 -15.39
C PRO A 78 3.44 -17.08 -16.16
N TYR A 79 2.10 -17.24 -16.21
CA TYR A 79 1.18 -16.25 -16.78
C TYR A 79 1.24 -14.90 -16.08
N VAL A 80 1.64 -14.88 -14.80
CA VAL A 80 1.74 -13.65 -13.99
C VAL A 80 3.21 -13.32 -13.77
N LEU A 81 4.03 -14.29 -13.37
CA LEU A 81 5.42 -14.06 -12.99
C LEU A 81 6.28 -13.53 -14.15
N LYS A 82 6.03 -13.93 -15.40
CA LYS A 82 6.77 -13.42 -16.56
C LYS A 82 6.66 -11.90 -16.65
N PHE A 83 5.46 -11.37 -16.48
CA PHE A 83 5.19 -9.93 -16.58
C PHE A 83 5.60 -9.20 -15.30
N TYR A 84 5.45 -9.84 -14.15
CA TYR A 84 5.97 -9.29 -12.90
C TYR A 84 7.50 -9.12 -12.92
N ASN A 85 8.23 -10.06 -13.51
CA ASN A 85 9.69 -9.93 -13.69
C ASN A 85 10.05 -8.71 -14.54
N HIS A 86 9.29 -8.38 -15.59
CA HIS A 86 9.49 -7.15 -16.35
C HIS A 86 9.29 -5.90 -15.48
N LEU A 87 8.30 -5.90 -14.58
CA LEU A 87 8.07 -4.78 -13.67
C LEU A 87 9.20 -4.60 -12.64
N LEU A 88 9.80 -5.70 -12.18
CA LEU A 88 10.94 -5.64 -11.26
C LEU A 88 12.18 -5.03 -11.92
N GLU A 89 12.38 -5.26 -13.22
CA GLU A 89 13.50 -4.67 -13.97
C GLU A 89 13.42 -3.13 -14.03
N ASP A 90 12.22 -2.54 -13.90
CA ASP A 90 12.01 -1.10 -13.91
C ASP A 90 12.27 -0.40 -12.56
N ASP A 91 12.32 -1.16 -11.45
CA ASP A 91 12.47 -0.67 -10.06
C ASP A 91 11.51 0.50 -9.69
N ASP A 92 10.30 0.51 -10.26
CA ASP A 92 9.30 1.58 -10.05
C ASP A 92 7.98 0.99 -9.51
N PRO A 93 7.25 1.70 -8.64
CA PRO A 93 5.88 1.33 -8.27
C PRO A 93 4.97 1.18 -9.49
N LEU A 94 4.05 0.21 -9.43
CA LEU A 94 3.06 0.05 -10.50
C LEU A 94 2.09 1.23 -10.48
N ARG A 95 2.10 2.04 -11.55
CA ARG A 95 1.32 3.29 -11.64
C ARG A 95 -0.08 3.00 -12.18
N LYS A 96 -0.86 2.24 -11.40
CA LYS A 96 -2.19 1.71 -11.79
C LYS A 96 -3.02 2.66 -12.65
N TYR A 97 -3.24 3.89 -12.19
CA TYR A 97 -4.16 4.82 -12.85
C TYR A 97 -3.61 5.34 -14.18
N GLN A 98 -2.33 5.69 -14.22
CA GLN A 98 -1.65 6.10 -15.46
C GLN A 98 -1.62 4.95 -16.48
N VAL A 99 -1.42 3.72 -16.02
CA VAL A 99 -1.47 2.53 -16.88
C VAL A 99 -2.85 2.35 -17.50
N LEU A 100 -3.91 2.48 -16.70
CA LEU A 100 -5.29 2.38 -17.19
C LEU A 100 -5.64 3.53 -18.15
N GLU A 101 -5.19 4.76 -17.87
CA GLU A 101 -5.36 5.92 -18.76
C GLU A 101 -4.70 5.67 -20.12
N LEU A 102 -3.45 5.19 -20.13
CA LEU A 102 -2.75 4.84 -21.36
C LEU A 102 -3.48 3.76 -22.16
N LEU A 103 -3.94 2.69 -21.50
CA LEU A 103 -4.66 1.60 -22.15
C LEU A 103 -6.01 2.05 -22.73
N ARG A 104 -6.69 3.00 -22.07
CA ARG A 104 -7.93 3.61 -22.56
C ARG A 104 -7.69 4.54 -23.75
N ASP A 105 -6.74 5.46 -23.60
CA ASP A 105 -6.55 6.57 -24.53
C ASP A 105 -5.75 6.15 -25.78
N ARG A 106 -4.93 5.09 -25.65
CA ARG A 106 -4.00 4.65 -26.72
C ARG A 106 -3.92 3.11 -26.85
N PRO A 107 -5.04 2.38 -26.96
CA PRO A 107 -5.03 0.91 -26.98
C PRO A 107 -4.17 0.33 -28.11
N GLY A 108 -4.11 0.99 -29.28
CA GLY A 108 -3.34 0.56 -30.44
C GLY A 108 -1.83 0.46 -30.20
N LEU A 109 -1.27 1.25 -29.27
CA LEU A 109 0.16 1.22 -28.92
C LEU A 109 0.57 -0.05 -28.17
N PHE A 110 -0.38 -0.76 -27.58
CA PHE A 110 -0.11 -1.86 -26.66
C PHE A 110 -0.41 -3.24 -27.25
N THR A 111 -0.45 -3.35 -28.58
CA THR A 111 -0.81 -4.57 -29.32
C THR A 111 0.38 -5.47 -29.64
N THR A 112 1.60 -4.95 -29.62
CA THR A 112 2.83 -5.71 -29.93
C THR A 112 3.19 -6.76 -28.87
N ASP A 113 3.83 -7.85 -29.31
CA ASP A 113 4.39 -8.90 -28.45
C ASP A 113 5.90 -8.72 -28.17
N ASP A 114 6.50 -7.65 -28.69
CA ASP A 114 7.90 -7.28 -28.38
C ASP A 114 8.11 -7.01 -26.89
N LYS A 115 9.34 -7.21 -26.41
CA LYS A 115 9.71 -6.92 -25.02
C LYS A 115 9.43 -5.44 -24.70
N PRO A 116 8.75 -5.10 -23.58
CA PRO A 116 8.42 -3.72 -23.23
C PRO A 116 9.62 -2.77 -23.22
N SER A 117 10.79 -3.23 -22.74
CA SER A 117 12.04 -2.46 -22.72
C SER A 117 12.61 -2.17 -24.11
N ARG A 118 12.21 -2.92 -25.15
CA ARG A 118 12.61 -2.69 -26.54
C ARG A 118 11.71 -1.65 -27.21
N VAL A 119 10.40 -1.77 -27.00
CA VAL A 119 9.39 -0.85 -27.58
C VAL A 119 9.48 0.53 -26.94
N PHE A 120 9.63 0.57 -25.61
CA PHE A 120 9.72 1.79 -24.83
C PHE A 120 11.04 1.79 -24.03
N PRO A 121 12.17 2.12 -24.69
CA PRO A 121 13.50 2.04 -24.09
C PRO A 121 13.65 2.93 -22.86
N PHE A 122 14.58 2.55 -21.98
CA PHE A 122 14.88 3.33 -20.79
C PHE A 122 15.43 4.71 -21.19
N GLN A 123 14.85 5.75 -20.60
CA GLN A 123 15.31 7.13 -20.69
C GLN A 123 15.53 7.63 -19.26
N GLU A 124 16.53 8.49 -19.05
CA GLU A 124 16.91 8.99 -17.72
C GLU A 124 15.72 9.65 -16.98
N ASP A 125 14.81 10.25 -17.73
CA ASP A 125 13.62 10.93 -17.23
C ASP A 125 12.45 10.00 -16.84
N LYS A 126 12.62 8.68 -16.98
CA LYS A 126 11.61 7.67 -16.63
C LYS A 126 10.25 7.86 -17.32
N LYS A 127 10.15 8.65 -18.40
CA LYS A 127 8.87 8.94 -19.09
C LYS A 127 8.14 7.70 -19.60
N HIS A 128 8.90 6.66 -19.93
CA HIS A 128 8.39 5.44 -20.55
C HIS A 128 7.98 4.34 -19.56
N ILE A 129 8.14 4.54 -18.25
CA ILE A 129 7.81 3.50 -17.27
C ILE A 129 6.33 3.11 -17.35
N ALA A 130 5.41 4.09 -17.34
CA ALA A 130 3.98 3.79 -17.44
C ALA A 130 3.61 3.08 -18.75
N HIS A 131 4.28 3.41 -19.87
CA HIS A 131 4.09 2.75 -21.16
C HIS A 131 4.57 1.28 -21.13
N ARG A 132 5.72 1.00 -20.52
CA ARG A 132 6.20 -0.38 -20.32
C ARG A 132 5.28 -1.19 -19.43
N GLN A 133 4.77 -0.59 -18.35
CA GLN A 133 3.82 -1.20 -17.44
C GLN A 133 2.48 -1.50 -18.14
N ALA A 134 1.99 -0.57 -18.98
CA ALA A 134 0.80 -0.75 -19.80
C ALA A 134 0.97 -1.86 -20.85
N LEU A 135 2.08 -1.87 -21.59
CA LEU A 135 2.37 -2.92 -22.56
C LEU A 135 2.47 -4.30 -21.88
N SER A 136 3.18 -4.39 -20.76
CA SER A 136 3.30 -5.63 -19.98
C SER A 136 1.93 -6.14 -19.50
N THR A 137 1.08 -5.24 -19.01
CA THR A 137 -0.28 -5.56 -18.57
C THR A 137 -1.14 -6.05 -19.75
N ALA A 138 -1.06 -5.39 -20.91
CA ALA A 138 -1.80 -5.79 -22.10
C ALA A 138 -1.37 -7.16 -22.62
N GLN A 139 -0.06 -7.42 -22.67
CA GLN A 139 0.50 -8.71 -23.04
C GLN A 139 0.09 -9.81 -22.06
N MET A 140 0.05 -9.52 -20.76
CA MET A 140 -0.42 -10.44 -19.72
C MET A 140 -1.87 -10.86 -19.96
N VAL A 141 -2.77 -9.89 -20.19
CA VAL A 141 -4.19 -10.18 -20.49
C VAL A 141 -4.32 -11.06 -21.73
N ARG A 142 -3.58 -10.76 -22.82
CA ARG A 142 -3.60 -11.58 -24.03
C ARG A 142 -3.07 -13.00 -23.78
N ALA A 143 -1.96 -13.14 -23.07
CA ALA A 143 -1.38 -14.45 -22.75
C ALA A 143 -2.34 -15.32 -21.92
N ILE A 144 -3.01 -14.73 -20.92
CA ILE A 144 -3.99 -15.43 -20.09
C ILE A 144 -5.21 -15.86 -20.92
N ARG A 145 -5.71 -14.98 -21.79
CA ARG A 145 -6.85 -15.30 -22.68
C ARG A 145 -6.51 -16.41 -23.69
N LYS A 146 -5.27 -16.43 -24.19
CA LYS A 146 -4.80 -17.45 -25.12
C LYS A 146 -4.67 -18.82 -24.43
N GLY A 147 -4.29 -18.84 -23.16
CA GLY A 147 -4.15 -20.07 -22.38
C GLY A 147 -2.98 -20.96 -22.82
N ASP A 148 -2.06 -20.42 -23.62
CA ASP A 148 -0.90 -21.16 -24.11
C ASP A 148 0.36 -20.73 -23.34
N PHE A 149 1.01 -21.69 -22.69
CA PHE A 149 2.31 -21.49 -22.07
C PHE A 149 3.18 -22.74 -22.21
N SER A 150 4.42 -22.58 -22.66
CA SER A 150 5.33 -23.72 -22.79
C SER A 150 6.06 -24.00 -21.47
N GLN A 151 6.34 -25.29 -21.22
CA GLN A 151 7.06 -25.74 -20.01
C GLN A 151 8.45 -25.10 -19.87
N ALA A 152 9.14 -24.86 -20.99
CA ALA A 152 10.43 -24.17 -20.99
C ALA A 152 10.35 -22.74 -20.41
N ILE A 153 9.22 -22.05 -20.62
CA ILE A 153 9.02 -20.70 -20.08
C ILE A 153 8.70 -20.77 -18.57
N VAL A 154 8.11 -21.87 -18.08
CA VAL A 154 7.83 -22.05 -16.63
C VAL A 154 9.12 -21.96 -15.82
N GLN A 155 10.09 -22.83 -16.14
CA GLN A 155 11.33 -22.93 -15.37
C GLN A 155 12.15 -21.63 -15.44
N THR A 156 12.30 -21.06 -16.64
CA THR A 156 13.04 -19.80 -16.83
C THR A 156 12.39 -18.64 -16.09
N THR A 157 11.06 -18.56 -16.08
CA THR A 157 10.31 -17.52 -15.36
C THR A 157 10.47 -17.64 -13.85
N HIS A 158 10.36 -18.86 -13.30
CA HIS A 158 10.52 -19.11 -11.87
C HIS A 158 11.95 -18.83 -11.39
N SER A 159 12.96 -19.31 -12.14
CA SER A 159 14.37 -19.03 -11.81
C SER A 159 14.67 -17.54 -11.83
N ARG A 160 14.15 -16.81 -12.82
CA ARG A 160 14.31 -15.35 -12.89
C ARG A 160 13.61 -14.64 -11.72
N PHE A 161 12.41 -15.09 -11.34
CA PHE A 161 11.71 -14.54 -10.19
C PHE A 161 12.49 -14.76 -8.88
N GLU A 162 13.03 -15.97 -8.68
CA GLU A 162 13.84 -16.29 -7.50
C GLU A 162 15.13 -15.47 -7.46
N GLU A 163 15.79 -15.28 -8.60
CA GLU A 163 16.97 -14.42 -8.73
C GLU A 163 16.68 -12.98 -8.27
N LEU A 164 15.57 -12.40 -8.75
CA LEU A 164 15.20 -11.01 -8.50
C LEU A 164 14.65 -10.77 -7.09
N THR A 165 13.87 -11.72 -6.55
CA THR A 165 13.14 -11.53 -5.28
C THR A 165 13.77 -12.26 -4.09
N LYS A 166 14.69 -13.19 -4.35
CA LYS A 166 15.22 -14.16 -3.37
C LYS A 166 14.12 -15.02 -2.72
N ARG A 167 13.00 -15.21 -3.44
CA ARG A 167 11.87 -16.05 -3.05
C ARG A 167 11.73 -17.21 -4.03
N ARG A 168 11.72 -18.42 -3.50
CA ARG A 168 11.46 -19.63 -4.30
C ARG A 168 9.95 -19.89 -4.37
N PRO A 169 9.31 -19.79 -5.56
CA PRO A 169 7.91 -20.17 -5.69
C PRO A 169 7.71 -21.65 -5.31
N PRO A 170 6.58 -22.01 -4.67
CA PRO A 170 6.21 -23.42 -4.49
C PRO A 170 6.01 -24.07 -5.86
N PRO A 171 6.16 -25.40 -5.96
CA PRO A 171 5.90 -26.12 -7.19
C PRO A 171 4.42 -26.00 -7.57
N ILE A 172 4.14 -25.65 -8.83
CA ILE A 172 2.77 -25.51 -9.34
C ILE A 172 2.54 -26.59 -10.38
N ASN A 173 1.47 -27.37 -10.22
CA ASN A 173 1.02 -28.26 -11.26
C ASN A 173 0.27 -27.47 -12.34
N MET A 174 0.89 -27.31 -13.51
CA MET A 174 0.29 -26.57 -14.63
C MET A 174 -0.96 -27.26 -15.18
N ALA A 175 -1.11 -28.57 -14.99
CA ALA A 175 -2.30 -29.32 -15.44
C ALA A 175 -3.54 -28.98 -14.60
N ASP A 176 -3.35 -28.66 -13.32
CA ASP A 176 -4.43 -28.31 -12.39
C ASP A 176 -4.73 -26.80 -12.37
N LEU A 177 -3.95 -26.02 -13.14
CA LEU A 177 -4.02 -24.56 -13.12
C LEU A 177 -5.30 -24.07 -13.80
N ARG A 178 -6.22 -23.54 -13.02
CA ARG A 178 -7.43 -22.88 -13.53
C ARG A 178 -7.13 -21.44 -13.92
N LEU A 179 -7.31 -21.09 -15.19
CA LEU A 179 -7.17 -19.71 -15.66
C LEU A 179 -8.40 -18.89 -15.23
N PRO A 180 -8.22 -17.63 -14.79
CA PRO A 180 -9.33 -16.80 -14.36
C PRO A 180 -10.05 -16.20 -15.57
N THR A 181 -11.30 -15.80 -15.36
CA THR A 181 -12.01 -14.96 -16.32
C THR A 181 -11.66 -13.51 -16.05
N LEU A 182 -10.69 -12.95 -16.77
CA LEU A 182 -10.32 -11.53 -16.61
C LEU A 182 -11.42 -10.57 -17.12
N GLY A 183 -12.41 -11.06 -17.86
CA GLY A 183 -13.45 -10.22 -18.44
C GLY A 183 -12.99 -9.47 -19.71
N PRO A 184 -13.70 -8.40 -20.10
CA PRO A 184 -14.83 -7.83 -19.36
C PRO A 184 -16.01 -8.79 -19.28
N LEU A 185 -16.70 -8.77 -18.15
CA LEU A 185 -17.97 -9.47 -17.99
C LEU A 185 -19.08 -8.61 -18.61
N LYS A 186 -19.18 -8.64 -19.95
CA LYS A 186 -20.12 -7.79 -20.72
C LYS A 186 -21.57 -7.93 -20.24
N LYS A 187 -21.98 -9.12 -19.81
CA LYS A 187 -23.33 -9.38 -19.23
C LYS A 187 -23.61 -8.58 -17.95
N LEU A 188 -22.56 -8.18 -17.22
CA LEU A 188 -22.62 -7.35 -16.01
C LEU A 188 -22.35 -5.85 -16.32
N GLY A 189 -22.25 -5.51 -17.61
CA GLY A 189 -21.95 -4.17 -18.10
C GLY A 189 -20.55 -3.68 -17.72
N GLU A 190 -19.57 -4.57 -17.64
CA GLU A 190 -18.16 -4.19 -17.50
C GLU A 190 -17.57 -3.66 -18.81
N ASP A 191 -16.67 -2.69 -18.70
CA ASP A 191 -15.84 -2.17 -19.78
C ASP A 191 -14.55 -2.99 -19.95
N ASP A 192 -13.93 -2.97 -21.15
CA ASP A 192 -12.67 -3.67 -21.46
C ASP A 192 -11.55 -3.36 -20.45
N LEU A 193 -11.53 -2.17 -19.86
CA LEU A 193 -10.56 -1.78 -18.83
C LEU A 193 -10.58 -2.65 -17.57
N GLU A 194 -11.69 -3.32 -17.26
CA GLU A 194 -11.79 -4.22 -16.11
C GLU A 194 -10.83 -5.41 -16.22
N ALA A 195 -10.56 -5.90 -17.44
CA ALA A 195 -9.59 -6.97 -17.65
C ALA A 195 -8.17 -6.54 -17.30
N TYR A 196 -7.80 -5.32 -17.67
CA TYR A 196 -6.52 -4.74 -17.28
C TYR A 196 -6.46 -4.44 -15.79
N ASN A 197 -7.55 -3.96 -15.18
CA ASN A 197 -7.61 -3.73 -13.73
C ASN A 197 -7.40 -5.03 -12.92
N ARG A 198 -8.01 -6.14 -13.32
CA ARG A 198 -7.76 -7.46 -12.71
C ARG A 198 -6.30 -7.88 -12.83
N ALA A 199 -5.69 -7.75 -14.00
CA ALA A 199 -4.28 -8.05 -14.21
C ALA A 199 -3.35 -7.17 -13.36
N ILE A 200 -3.63 -5.87 -13.25
CA ILE A 200 -2.88 -4.93 -12.40
C ILE A 200 -2.99 -5.33 -10.92
N ASN A 201 -4.18 -5.69 -10.44
CA ASN A 201 -4.36 -6.14 -9.06
C ASN A 201 -3.57 -7.44 -8.78
N LEU A 202 -3.49 -8.38 -9.73
CA LEU A 202 -2.63 -9.56 -9.62
C LEU A 202 -1.14 -9.19 -9.50
N LEU A 203 -0.65 -8.27 -10.34
CA LEU A 203 0.75 -7.81 -10.31
C LEU A 203 1.08 -7.12 -8.97
N ARG A 204 0.16 -6.30 -8.45
CA ARG A 204 0.32 -5.67 -7.12
C ARG A 204 0.22 -6.67 -5.98
N TYR A 205 -0.66 -7.67 -6.11
CA TYR A 205 -0.78 -8.76 -5.15
C TYR A 205 0.54 -9.52 -5.01
N ILE A 206 1.21 -9.87 -6.12
CA ILE A 206 2.55 -10.47 -6.06
C ILE A 206 3.56 -9.52 -5.44
N ARG A 207 3.59 -8.24 -5.84
CA ARG A 207 4.47 -7.24 -5.24
C ARG A 207 4.35 -7.19 -3.72
N TYR A 208 3.13 -7.04 -3.22
CA TYR A 208 2.86 -7.00 -1.79
C TYR A 208 3.24 -8.33 -1.11
N SER A 209 3.02 -9.46 -1.78
CA SER A 209 3.31 -10.78 -1.22
C SER A 209 4.80 -11.11 -1.14
N THR A 210 5.66 -10.44 -1.93
CA THR A 210 7.12 -10.64 -1.85
C THR A 210 7.77 -10.07 -0.59
N ASN A 211 7.04 -9.26 0.18
CA ASN A 211 7.49 -8.74 1.47
C ASN A 211 7.85 -9.87 2.46
N ASN A 212 8.92 -9.66 3.23
CA ASN A 212 9.48 -10.69 4.13
C ASN A 212 8.48 -11.24 5.16
N SER A 213 7.59 -10.39 5.67
CA SER A 213 6.57 -10.77 6.66
C SER A 213 5.31 -11.37 6.04
N VAL A 214 5.07 -11.13 4.74
CA VAL A 214 3.85 -11.56 4.03
C VAL A 214 4.09 -12.87 3.31
N TRP A 215 5.27 -13.06 2.72
CA TRP A 215 5.61 -14.26 1.95
C TRP A 215 5.35 -15.56 2.74
N PRO A 216 5.84 -15.74 3.98
CA PRO A 216 5.59 -16.99 4.73
C PRO A 216 4.11 -17.19 5.09
N LYS A 217 3.34 -16.10 5.25
CA LYS A 217 1.91 -16.16 5.58
C LYS A 217 1.06 -16.64 4.39
N ARG A 218 1.44 -16.25 3.17
CA ARG A 218 0.69 -16.62 1.94
C ARG A 218 1.25 -17.85 1.25
N PHE A 219 2.57 -17.96 1.16
CA PHE A 219 3.27 -18.95 0.36
C PHE A 219 4.23 -19.83 1.18
N GLY A 220 4.13 -19.80 2.51
CA GLY A 220 4.80 -20.77 3.37
C GLY A 220 4.28 -22.18 3.12
N SER A 221 5.09 -23.19 3.45
CA SER A 221 4.81 -24.61 3.18
C SER A 221 3.48 -25.10 3.73
N GLN A 222 2.97 -24.50 4.81
CA GLN A 222 1.69 -24.85 5.45
C GLN A 222 0.50 -24.01 4.97
N ASN A 223 0.72 -23.01 4.12
CA ASN A 223 -0.30 -22.02 3.81
C ASN A 223 -0.68 -21.95 2.34
N TRP A 224 0.26 -22.18 1.42
CA TRP A 224 0.07 -21.85 0.00
C TRP A 224 -1.10 -22.61 -0.66
N ASP A 225 -1.35 -23.83 -0.23
CA ASP A 225 -2.40 -24.75 -0.70
C ASP A 225 -3.66 -24.76 0.20
N ASN A 226 -3.70 -23.96 1.27
CA ASN A 226 -4.87 -23.88 2.14
C ASN A 226 -6.09 -23.35 1.39
N ALA A 227 -7.07 -24.24 1.18
CA ALA A 227 -8.33 -23.92 0.54
C ALA A 227 -9.23 -23.08 1.47
N ILE A 228 -9.05 -21.76 1.45
CA ILE A 228 -9.93 -20.81 2.12
C ILE A 228 -11.05 -20.44 1.14
N THR A 229 -12.27 -20.91 1.41
CA THR A 229 -13.45 -20.60 0.60
C THR A 229 -13.77 -19.10 0.62
N VAL A 230 -14.06 -18.55 -0.56
CA VAL A 230 -14.51 -17.17 -0.73
C VAL A 230 -15.90 -17.00 -0.12
N LYS A 231 -16.02 -16.09 0.84
CA LYS A 231 -17.31 -15.71 1.43
C LYS A 231 -18.15 -14.88 0.44
N PRO A 232 -19.49 -14.98 0.45
CA PRO A 232 -20.35 -14.14 -0.38
C PRO A 232 -20.08 -12.63 -0.24
N SER A 233 -19.72 -12.20 0.98
CA SER A 233 -19.38 -10.81 1.28
C SER A 233 -18.14 -10.30 0.56
N HIS A 234 -17.25 -11.17 0.09
CA HIS A 234 -16.07 -10.81 -0.69
C HIS A 234 -16.37 -10.61 -2.18
N ILE A 235 -17.50 -11.13 -2.67
CA ILE A 235 -17.88 -10.99 -4.07
C ILE A 235 -18.31 -9.54 -4.30
N PRO A 236 -17.70 -8.81 -5.26
CA PRO A 236 -18.09 -7.44 -5.53
C PRO A 236 -19.57 -7.34 -5.92
N VAL A 237 -20.26 -6.27 -5.50
CA VAL A 237 -21.73 -6.20 -5.54
C VAL A 237 -22.29 -6.46 -6.94
N TRP A 238 -21.67 -5.89 -7.98
CA TRP A 238 -22.09 -6.06 -9.38
C TRP A 238 -21.79 -7.45 -9.98
N MET A 239 -20.98 -8.26 -9.30
CA MET A 239 -20.67 -9.65 -9.70
C MET A 239 -21.50 -10.70 -8.94
N ARG A 240 -22.31 -10.28 -7.96
CA ARG A 240 -23.15 -11.20 -7.20
C ARG A 240 -24.28 -11.73 -8.09
N PRO A 241 -24.62 -13.03 -8.01
CA PRO A 241 -25.83 -13.55 -8.63
C PRO A 241 -27.06 -12.81 -8.09
N GLU A 242 -28.03 -12.47 -8.95
CA GLU A 242 -29.26 -11.77 -8.54
C GLU A 242 -29.99 -12.47 -7.37
N LYS A 243 -29.94 -13.80 -7.34
CA LYS A 243 -30.52 -14.63 -6.26
C LYS A 243 -29.90 -14.37 -4.88
N MET A 244 -28.65 -13.91 -4.79
CA MET A 244 -28.00 -13.58 -3.52
C MET A 244 -28.38 -12.18 -3.00
N VAL A 245 -28.71 -11.24 -3.89
CA VAL A 245 -29.01 -9.84 -3.52
C VAL A 245 -30.33 -9.76 -2.74
N SER A 246 -31.29 -10.61 -3.08
CA SER A 246 -32.59 -10.65 -2.41
C SER A 246 -32.47 -11.07 -0.93
N SER A 247 -31.60 -12.03 -0.61
CA SER A 247 -31.41 -12.53 0.74
C SER A 247 -30.73 -11.52 1.67
N GLU A 248 -29.73 -10.77 1.19
CA GLU A 248 -29.06 -9.74 2.00
C GLU A 248 -29.94 -8.50 2.21
N SER A 249 -30.74 -8.11 1.21
CA SER A 249 -31.70 -7.01 1.38
C SER A 249 -32.85 -7.36 2.33
N ALA A 250 -33.25 -8.64 2.37
CA ALA A 250 -34.21 -9.13 3.37
C ALA A 250 -33.63 -9.05 4.79
N PHE A 251 -32.35 -9.39 4.99
CA PHE A 251 -31.68 -9.28 6.29
C PHE A 251 -31.49 -7.84 6.81
N LEU A 252 -31.43 -6.84 5.92
CA LEU A 252 -31.30 -5.44 6.32
C LEU A 252 -32.65 -4.73 6.52
N ASN A 253 -33.71 -5.24 5.89
CA ASN A 253 -35.08 -4.74 6.08
C ASN A 253 -35.85 -5.53 7.15
N ASP A 254 -35.36 -6.70 7.54
CA ASP A 254 -35.80 -7.47 8.70
C ASP A 254 -35.00 -7.07 9.95
N VAL A 255 -34.84 -5.76 10.16
CA VAL A 255 -34.77 -5.23 11.52
C VAL A 255 -36.20 -5.34 12.02
N GLY A 256 -36.57 -6.56 12.42
CA GLY A 256 -37.88 -6.84 12.99
C GLY A 256 -38.18 -5.83 14.09
N GLU A 257 -39.40 -5.31 14.08
CA GLU A 257 -40.01 -4.89 15.33
C GLU A 257 -39.77 -6.01 16.34
N PRO A 258 -39.25 -5.72 17.54
CA PRO A 258 -38.91 -6.74 18.51
C PRO A 258 -40.18 -7.54 18.83
N THR A 259 -40.28 -8.74 18.26
CA THR A 259 -41.31 -9.69 18.64
C THR A 259 -40.99 -10.11 20.06
N ALA A 260 -41.92 -9.80 20.97
CA ALA A 260 -41.81 -9.96 22.42
C ALA A 260 -41.58 -11.42 22.92
N GLU A 261 -41.31 -12.36 22.01
CA GLU A 261 -41.19 -13.79 22.30
C GLU A 261 -39.73 -14.30 22.27
N ASP A 262 -38.77 -13.52 21.76
CA ASP A 262 -37.33 -13.90 21.78
C ASP A 262 -36.58 -13.47 23.07
N ASP A 263 -37.26 -12.82 24.01
CA ASP A 263 -36.67 -12.31 25.26
C ASP A 263 -36.46 -13.37 26.36
N GLN A 264 -36.83 -14.64 26.16
CA GLN A 264 -36.77 -15.65 27.25
C GLN A 264 -35.69 -16.72 27.11
N ALA A 265 -35.02 -16.88 25.96
CA ALA A 265 -34.00 -17.93 25.80
C ALA A 265 -32.54 -17.41 25.77
N GLY A 266 -32.34 -16.09 25.66
CA GLY A 266 -31.04 -15.42 25.62
C GLY A 266 -30.71 -14.64 26.91
N LEU A 267 -31.06 -15.18 28.08
CA LEU A 267 -30.71 -14.58 29.37
C LEU A 267 -29.18 -14.42 29.50
N GLY A 268 -28.72 -13.17 29.48
CA GLY A 268 -27.76 -12.75 30.51
C GLY A 268 -26.46 -12.08 30.08
N LYS A 269 -26.29 -11.63 28.84
CA LYS A 269 -25.21 -10.66 28.56
C LYS A 269 -25.80 -9.30 28.21
N SER A 270 -26.16 -8.61 29.28
CA SER A 270 -26.58 -7.22 29.31
C SER A 270 -25.67 -6.33 28.47
N ARG A 271 -26.27 -5.39 27.76
CA ARG A 271 -25.59 -4.29 27.08
C ARG A 271 -24.71 -3.54 28.08
N LEU A 272 -23.48 -3.25 27.69
CA LEU A 272 -22.46 -2.64 28.54
C LEU A 272 -22.32 -1.16 28.21
N VAL A 273 -22.51 -0.27 29.19
CA VAL A 273 -22.34 1.17 29.00
C VAL A 273 -20.98 1.59 29.53
N VAL A 274 -20.10 2.07 28.64
CA VAL A 274 -18.77 2.56 29.02
C VAL A 274 -18.66 4.06 28.88
N LYS A 275 -17.97 4.66 29.84
CA LYS A 275 -17.66 6.09 29.83
C LYS A 275 -16.42 6.33 28.97
N MET A 276 -16.59 7.14 27.93
CA MET A 276 -15.50 7.62 27.08
C MET A 276 -15.23 9.08 27.42
N ILE A 277 -13.98 9.42 27.70
CA ILE A 277 -13.53 10.79 27.97
C ILE A 277 -12.52 11.20 26.91
N TRP A 278 -12.88 12.21 26.13
CA TRP A 278 -11.95 12.90 25.25
C TRP A 278 -11.03 13.82 26.07
N ARG A 279 -9.74 13.49 26.11
CA ARG A 279 -8.70 14.28 26.80
C ARG A 279 -8.24 15.45 25.94
N LEU A 280 -9.14 16.37 25.63
CA LEU A 280 -8.83 17.59 24.87
C LEU A 280 -7.86 18.53 25.62
N GLU A 281 -7.79 18.41 26.95
CA GLU A 281 -6.91 19.19 27.82
C GLU A 281 -5.57 18.50 28.11
N ALA A 282 -5.24 17.42 27.40
CA ALA A 282 -3.91 16.85 27.50
C ALA A 282 -2.87 17.95 27.22
N MET A 283 -1.86 18.07 28.10
CA MET A 283 -0.87 19.15 28.04
C MET A 283 0.15 18.97 26.91
N ASP A 284 -0.05 18.03 26.01
CA ASP A 284 0.80 17.90 24.84
C ASP A 284 0.50 19.01 23.82
N ALA A 285 1.56 19.50 23.19
CA ALA A 285 1.48 20.61 22.24
C ALA A 285 0.60 20.29 21.02
N GLU A 286 0.46 19.01 20.67
CA GLU A 286 -0.31 18.57 19.50
C GLU A 286 -1.82 18.67 19.75
N SER A 287 -2.30 18.24 20.92
CA SER A 287 -3.69 18.38 21.34
C SER A 287 -4.12 19.85 21.48
N GLN A 288 -3.21 20.70 21.98
CA GLN A 288 -3.45 22.15 22.07
C GLN A 288 -3.55 22.78 20.68
N ALA A 289 -2.59 22.49 19.79
CA ALA A 289 -2.60 23.00 18.43
C ALA A 289 -3.84 22.53 17.65
N PHE A 290 -4.28 21.29 17.86
CA PHE A 290 -5.49 20.78 17.22
C PHE A 290 -6.76 21.48 17.73
N ARG A 291 -6.84 21.76 19.04
CA ARG A 291 -7.95 22.52 19.63
C ARG A 291 -8.02 23.95 19.08
N GLU A 292 -6.88 24.62 18.94
CA GLU A 292 -6.81 25.94 18.31
C GLU A 292 -7.25 25.87 16.85
N HIS A 293 -6.79 24.86 16.11
CA HIS A 293 -7.20 24.65 14.72
C HIS A 293 -8.71 24.44 14.54
N ILE A 294 -9.37 23.70 15.45
CA ILE A 294 -10.83 23.53 15.38
C ILE A 294 -11.55 24.86 15.63
N LYS A 295 -11.08 25.67 16.60
CA LYS A 295 -11.64 27.01 16.86
C LYS A 295 -11.46 27.96 15.66
N GLU A 296 -10.37 27.81 14.91
CA GLU A 296 -10.08 28.62 13.73
C GLU A 296 -10.88 28.21 12.50
N MET A 297 -11.10 26.90 12.28
CA MET A 297 -11.82 26.42 11.09
C MET A 297 -13.28 26.84 11.06
N ASP A 298 -13.96 26.77 12.20
CA ASP A 298 -15.37 27.12 12.29
C ASP A 298 -15.76 27.47 13.73
N PRO A 299 -16.01 28.76 14.05
CA PRO A 299 -16.44 29.17 15.38
C PRO A 299 -17.83 28.61 15.76
N GLU A 300 -18.63 28.16 14.79
CA GLU A 300 -19.97 27.62 15.00
C GLU A 300 -19.97 26.09 15.23
N VAL A 301 -18.87 25.39 14.93
CA VAL A 301 -18.78 23.94 15.18
C VAL A 301 -18.69 23.69 16.69
N SER A 302 -19.81 23.27 17.27
CA SER A 302 -19.86 22.85 18.66
C SER A 302 -19.06 21.56 18.83
N LEU A 303 -17.98 21.62 19.61
CA LEU A 303 -17.26 20.42 20.01
C LEU A 303 -18.22 19.49 20.78
N PRO A 304 -18.25 18.19 20.45
CA PRO A 304 -18.98 17.22 21.26
C PRO A 304 -18.47 17.27 22.71
N GLY A 305 -19.36 17.00 23.66
CA GLY A 305 -19.00 16.98 25.08
C GLY A 305 -17.76 16.12 25.33
N THR A 306 -16.90 16.54 26.26
CA THR A 306 -15.65 15.83 26.61
C THR A 306 -15.90 14.44 27.18
N MET A 307 -17.14 14.12 27.54
CA MET A 307 -17.57 12.81 28.03
C MET A 307 -18.77 12.33 27.20
N GLN A 308 -18.68 11.10 26.72
CA GLN A 308 -19.77 10.40 26.02
C GLN A 308 -19.97 9.01 26.63
N LEU A 309 -21.20 8.51 26.57
CA LEU A 309 -21.53 7.13 26.95
C LEU A 309 -21.63 6.29 25.70
N ILE A 310 -20.86 5.20 25.64
CA ILE A 310 -20.88 4.27 24.51
C ILE A 310 -21.52 2.98 24.99
N HIS A 311 -22.59 2.59 24.30
CA HIS A 311 -23.25 1.33 24.54
C HIS A 311 -22.61 0.24 23.68
N MET A 312 -22.24 -0.87 24.32
CA MET A 312 -21.54 -1.99 23.69
C MET A 312 -22.32 -3.28 23.86
N GLU A 313 -22.53 -3.97 22.75
CA GLU A 313 -23.02 -5.35 22.76
C GLU A 313 -21.86 -6.34 22.97
N PRO A 314 -22.10 -7.55 23.50
CA PRO A 314 -21.09 -8.61 23.62
C PRO A 314 -20.43 -8.98 22.29
N SER A 315 -21.21 -8.87 21.20
CA SER A 315 -20.80 -9.12 19.83
C SER A 315 -19.97 -7.97 19.21
N THR A 316 -19.86 -6.82 19.88
CA THR A 316 -19.15 -5.65 19.35
C THR A 316 -17.69 -6.01 19.04
N THR A 317 -17.31 -5.76 17.79
CA THR A 317 -15.93 -5.88 17.29
C THR A 317 -15.14 -4.61 17.56
N GLU A 318 -13.81 -4.68 17.56
CA GLU A 318 -12.95 -3.50 17.76
C GLU A 318 -13.24 -2.40 16.72
N ALA A 319 -13.50 -2.80 15.47
CA ALA A 319 -13.81 -1.89 14.37
C ALA A 319 -15.12 -1.13 14.63
N GLN A 320 -16.19 -1.85 15.01
CA GLN A 320 -17.48 -1.26 15.37
C GLN A 320 -17.35 -0.31 16.56
N PHE A 321 -16.57 -0.69 17.58
CA PHE A 321 -16.33 0.17 18.74
C PHE A 321 -15.62 1.48 18.33
N ARG A 322 -14.59 1.40 17.48
CA ARG A 322 -13.92 2.60 16.93
C ARG A 322 -14.86 3.44 16.08
N ASP A 323 -15.78 2.83 15.34
CA ASP A 323 -16.79 3.57 14.55
C ASP A 323 -17.79 4.30 15.44
N PHE A 324 -18.25 3.69 16.54
CA PHE A 324 -19.08 4.37 17.53
C PHE A 324 -18.37 5.60 18.11
N ILE A 325 -17.07 5.50 18.40
CA ILE A 325 -16.28 6.66 18.84
C ILE A 325 -16.28 7.76 17.78
N ARG A 326 -16.02 7.43 16.51
CA ARG A 326 -16.00 8.42 15.42
C ARG A 326 -17.33 9.14 15.28
N GLN A 327 -18.44 8.39 15.37
CA GLN A 327 -19.78 8.92 15.24
C GLN A 327 -20.18 9.80 16.44
N GLN A 328 -19.94 9.34 17.66
CA GLN A 328 -20.30 10.07 18.89
C GLN A 328 -19.51 11.38 19.06
N TYR A 329 -18.28 11.42 18.56
CA TYR A 329 -17.43 12.62 18.61
C TYR A 329 -17.39 13.39 17.28
N SER A 330 -18.35 13.16 16.37
CA SER A 330 -18.44 13.83 15.06
C SER A 330 -17.09 14.01 14.35
N MET A 331 -16.21 12.99 14.43
CA MET A 331 -14.80 13.16 14.06
C MET A 331 -14.60 13.57 12.61
N GLN A 332 -15.55 13.23 11.74
CA GLN A 332 -15.53 13.64 10.34
C GLN A 332 -15.74 15.15 10.17
N GLU A 333 -16.63 15.76 10.96
CA GLU A 333 -16.93 17.19 10.90
C GLU A 333 -15.74 18.02 11.37
N ILE A 334 -15.11 17.59 12.47
CA ILE A 334 -13.92 18.24 13.04
C ILE A 334 -12.60 17.81 12.37
N LYS A 335 -12.67 17.05 11.26
CA LYS A 335 -11.51 16.53 10.51
C LYS A 335 -10.45 15.89 11.40
N ALA A 336 -10.91 15.06 12.32
CA ALA A 336 -10.09 14.44 13.35
C ALA A 336 -9.94 12.93 13.14
N GLU A 337 -8.83 12.38 13.61
CA GLU A 337 -8.61 10.94 13.65
C GLU A 337 -8.36 10.46 15.07
N ILE A 338 -8.91 9.28 15.39
CA ILE A 338 -8.51 8.56 16.60
C ILE A 338 -7.01 8.26 16.49
N ASP A 339 -6.21 8.87 17.34
CA ASP A 339 -4.79 8.56 17.46
C ASP A 339 -4.65 7.24 18.24
N HIS A 340 -5.00 7.29 19.53
CA HIS A 340 -5.04 6.14 20.41
C HIS A 340 -6.22 6.18 21.39
N VAL A 341 -6.61 4.99 21.86
CA VAL A 341 -7.67 4.80 22.86
C VAL A 341 -7.08 3.97 23.98
N CYS A 342 -7.18 4.47 25.20
CA CYS A 342 -6.64 3.82 26.39
C CYS A 342 -7.78 3.49 27.37
N LEU A 343 -7.96 2.23 27.70
CA LEU A 343 -8.85 1.80 28.77
C LEU A 343 -8.13 1.92 30.11
N ARG A 344 -8.67 2.71 31.03
CA ARG A 344 -8.31 2.69 32.44
C ARG A 344 -9.33 1.87 33.20
N VAL A 345 -8.86 0.85 33.90
CA VAL A 345 -9.65 0.07 34.84
C VAL A 345 -9.17 0.39 36.26
N ASP A 346 -10.11 0.76 37.12
CA ASP A 346 -9.89 0.95 38.55
C ASP A 346 -10.28 -0.33 39.29
N PRO A 347 -9.32 -1.19 39.67
CA PRO A 347 -9.59 -2.41 40.41
C PRO A 347 -9.91 -2.19 41.91
N GLY A 348 -10.04 -0.94 42.38
CA GLY A 348 -10.25 -0.62 43.79
C GLY A 348 -8.94 -0.42 44.55
N GLU A 349 -8.58 -1.33 45.45
CA GLU A 349 -7.39 -1.19 46.32
C GLU A 349 -6.03 -1.29 45.59
N LYS A 350 -6.03 -1.63 44.30
CA LYS A 350 -4.80 -1.77 43.50
C LYS A 350 -4.61 -0.54 42.60
N SER A 351 -3.35 -0.28 42.23
CA SER A 351 -3.01 0.78 41.28
C SER A 351 -3.81 0.65 39.96
N ASP A 352 -4.26 1.79 39.43
CA ASP A 352 -4.92 1.91 38.13
C ASP A 352 -4.21 1.08 37.05
N GLN A 353 -4.97 0.30 36.30
CA GLN A 353 -4.46 -0.48 35.17
C GLN A 353 -4.83 0.20 33.85
N PHE A 354 -3.86 0.31 32.94
CA PHE A 354 -4.02 0.97 31.66
C PHE A 354 -3.79 -0.02 30.52
N TYR A 355 -4.72 -0.05 29.57
CA TYR A 355 -4.65 -0.90 28.40
C TYR A 355 -4.85 -0.10 27.12
N SER A 356 -3.90 -0.18 26.19
CA SER A 356 -4.02 0.48 24.89
C SER A 356 -4.76 -0.41 23.90
N LEU A 357 -5.83 0.13 23.30
CA LEU A 357 -6.63 -0.57 22.28
C LEU A 357 -5.81 -0.99 21.06
N SER A 358 -4.71 -0.29 20.76
CA SER A 358 -3.87 -0.58 19.60
C SER A 358 -2.84 -1.70 19.85
N SER A 359 -2.52 -2.00 21.11
CA SER A 359 -1.52 -3.02 21.49
C SER A 359 -2.12 -4.24 22.17
N SER A 360 -3.30 -4.11 22.77
CA SER A 360 -3.99 -5.19 23.46
C SER A 360 -4.95 -5.93 22.52
N ASN A 361 -5.16 -7.23 22.75
CA ASN A 361 -6.16 -7.99 22.02
C ASN A 361 -7.57 -7.55 22.46
N TRP A 362 -8.44 -7.26 21.50
CA TRP A 362 -9.81 -6.81 21.78
C TRP A 362 -10.64 -7.84 22.57
N ALA A 363 -10.41 -9.13 22.37
CA ALA A 363 -11.11 -10.18 23.12
C ALA A 363 -10.81 -10.08 24.62
N ASP A 364 -9.53 -9.91 24.97
CA ASP A 364 -9.06 -9.77 26.36
C ASP A 364 -9.63 -8.49 27.00
N LEU A 365 -9.67 -7.37 26.25
CA LEU A 365 -10.25 -6.12 26.73
C LEU A 365 -11.75 -6.25 27.01
N LYS A 366 -12.49 -6.96 26.15
CA LYS A 366 -13.90 -7.26 26.41
C LYS A 366 -14.04 -8.13 27.65
N GLU A 367 -13.22 -9.16 27.81
CA GLU A 367 -13.29 -9.97 29.02
C GLU A 367 -13.08 -9.12 30.30
N ILE A 368 -12.08 -8.24 30.30
CA ILE A 368 -11.82 -7.31 31.41
C ILE A 368 -13.03 -6.41 31.69
N LEU A 369 -13.63 -5.81 30.66
CA LEU A 369 -14.81 -4.94 30.80
C LEU A 369 -16.02 -5.68 31.37
N TRP A 370 -16.30 -6.89 30.88
CA TRP A 370 -17.42 -7.69 31.37
C TRP A 370 -17.19 -8.22 32.78
N ASN A 371 -15.95 -8.53 33.14
CA ASN A 371 -15.59 -8.88 34.51
C ASN A 371 -15.78 -7.68 35.45
N ALA A 372 -15.36 -6.48 35.02
CA ALA A 372 -15.58 -5.24 35.78
C ALA A 372 -17.08 -4.90 35.92
N ALA A 373 -17.89 -5.18 34.90
CA ALA A 373 -19.34 -5.02 34.97
C ALA A 373 -20.00 -6.02 35.93
N SER A 374 -19.56 -7.28 35.87
CA SER A 374 -20.11 -8.35 36.72
C SER A 374 -19.81 -8.11 38.20
N ALA A 375 -18.66 -7.50 38.52
CA ALA A 375 -18.32 -7.08 39.88
C ALA A 375 -19.24 -5.98 40.43
N ASN A 376 -20.01 -5.30 39.57
CA ASN A 376 -20.87 -4.17 39.88
C ASN A 376 -22.35 -4.49 39.58
N ALA A 377 -22.81 -5.68 39.95
CA ALA A 377 -24.12 -6.22 39.58
C ALA A 377 -25.34 -5.37 40.03
N GLU A 378 -25.17 -4.40 40.92
CA GLU A 378 -26.24 -3.50 41.40
C GLU A 378 -26.40 -2.22 40.57
N ILE A 379 -25.58 -2.01 39.53
CA ILE A 379 -25.63 -0.78 38.72
C ILE A 379 -26.77 -0.87 37.68
N PRO A 380 -27.66 0.14 37.59
CA PRO A 380 -28.71 0.18 36.57
C PRO A 380 -28.15 0.06 35.17
N TYR A 381 -28.85 -0.64 34.27
CA TYR A 381 -28.39 -0.95 32.91
C TYR A 381 -27.96 0.26 32.06
N ASP A 382 -28.45 1.46 32.37
CA ASP A 382 -28.13 2.71 31.66
C ASP A 382 -27.01 3.52 32.33
N THR A 383 -26.44 3.03 33.43
CA THR A 383 -25.37 3.73 34.15
C THR A 383 -24.01 3.21 33.68
N ALA A 384 -23.12 4.14 33.39
CA ALA A 384 -21.77 3.80 32.96
C ALA A 384 -21.00 3.04 34.03
N LEU A 385 -20.15 2.10 33.61
CA LEU A 385 -19.26 1.40 34.53
C LEU A 385 -18.36 2.39 35.27
N PRO A 386 -18.44 2.48 36.62
CA PRO A 386 -17.69 3.47 37.38
C PRO A 386 -16.18 3.19 37.33
N ASN A 387 -15.83 1.91 37.21
CA ASN A 387 -14.45 1.43 37.30
C ASN A 387 -13.79 1.25 35.93
N ALA A 388 -14.46 1.58 34.82
CA ALA A 388 -13.91 1.43 33.48
C ALA A 388 -14.14 2.70 32.66
N ILE A 389 -13.05 3.41 32.38
CA ILE A 389 -13.08 4.67 31.63
C ILE A 389 -12.13 4.54 30.45
N PHE A 390 -12.66 4.76 29.25
CA PHE A 390 -11.82 4.94 28.09
C PHE A 390 -11.39 6.40 27.96
N TYR A 391 -10.10 6.61 27.72
CA TYR A 391 -9.52 7.88 27.32
C TYR A 391 -9.29 7.87 25.83
N LEU A 392 -9.85 8.88 25.18
CA LEU A 392 -9.73 9.11 23.76
C LEU A 392 -8.72 10.23 23.51
N PHE A 393 -7.73 9.92 22.66
CA PHE A 393 -6.76 10.86 22.15
C PHE A 393 -6.96 11.00 20.65
N VAL A 394 -6.99 12.24 20.19
CA VAL A 394 -7.40 12.60 18.84
C VAL A 394 -6.32 13.50 18.27
N ARG A 395 -5.99 13.27 17.01
CA ARG A 395 -5.06 14.11 16.24
C ARG A 395 -5.78 14.70 15.04
N LYS A 396 -5.20 15.77 14.47
CA LYS A 396 -5.66 16.33 13.20
C LYS A 396 -5.56 15.26 12.12
N SER A 397 -6.59 15.13 11.28
CA SER A 397 -6.47 14.29 10.08
C SER A 397 -5.63 15.04 9.06
N ASP A 398 -4.51 14.44 8.65
CA ASP A 398 -3.67 14.94 7.54
C ASP A 398 -4.36 14.79 6.18
N ILE A 399 -5.56 14.20 6.16
CA ILE A 399 -6.37 13.98 4.96
C ILE A 399 -7.03 15.31 4.59
N GLY A 400 -6.26 16.22 3.97
CA GLY A 400 -6.82 17.35 3.24
C GLY A 400 -6.21 18.72 3.49
N VAL A 401 -4.88 18.85 3.59
CA VAL A 401 -4.30 20.03 2.91
C VAL A 401 -4.51 19.76 1.43
N PRO A 402 -5.26 20.59 0.67
CA PRO A 402 -5.32 20.44 -0.76
C PRO A 402 -3.89 20.36 -1.28
N ILE A 403 -3.58 19.34 -2.09
CA ILE A 403 -2.27 19.22 -2.75
C ILE A 403 -1.95 20.53 -3.49
N GLU A 404 -2.96 21.31 -3.87
CA GLU A 404 -2.82 22.66 -4.42
C GLU A 404 -2.18 23.67 -3.45
N GLU A 405 -2.54 23.70 -2.16
CA GLU A 405 -1.89 24.58 -1.18
C GLU A 405 -0.46 24.14 -0.89
N GLU A 406 -0.22 22.84 -0.77
CA GLU A 406 1.11 22.30 -0.53
C GLU A 406 2.00 22.41 -1.79
N MET A 407 1.43 22.28 -2.98
CA MET A 407 2.09 22.57 -4.26
C MET A 407 2.32 24.05 -4.46
N GLU A 408 1.36 24.93 -4.12
CA GLU A 408 1.54 26.37 -4.23
C GLU A 408 2.62 26.88 -3.28
N GLU A 409 2.66 26.34 -2.07
CA GLU A 409 3.68 26.71 -1.09
C GLU A 409 5.05 26.10 -1.46
N SER A 410 5.08 24.86 -1.97
CA SER A 410 6.29 24.26 -2.54
C SER A 410 6.80 25.04 -3.76
N HIS A 411 5.90 25.47 -4.64
CA HIS A 411 6.20 26.27 -5.83
C HIS A 411 6.65 27.69 -5.45
N ARG A 412 6.04 28.31 -4.43
CA ARG A 412 6.52 29.58 -3.85
C ARG A 412 7.93 29.44 -3.30
N ARG A 413 8.22 28.36 -2.56
CA ARG A 413 9.58 28.10 -2.04
C ARG A 413 10.59 27.84 -3.15
N GLU A 414 10.19 27.16 -4.22
CA GLU A 414 11.03 26.90 -5.40
C GLU A 414 11.30 28.18 -6.22
N LEU A 415 10.30 29.04 -6.40
CA LEU A 415 10.45 30.36 -7.03
C LEU A 415 11.37 31.26 -6.22
N GLN A 416 11.24 31.29 -4.88
CA GLN A 416 12.14 32.05 -4.02
C GLN A 416 13.59 31.50 -4.07
N SER A 417 13.76 30.18 -4.13
CA SER A 417 15.07 29.54 -4.24
C SER A 417 15.75 29.86 -5.59
N THR A 418 15.02 29.75 -6.70
CA THR A 418 15.53 30.05 -8.05
C THR A 418 15.85 31.52 -8.22
N GLU A 419 15.07 32.43 -7.63
CA GLU A 419 15.37 33.86 -7.65
C GLU A 419 16.64 34.19 -6.84
N THR A 420 16.87 33.49 -5.72
CA THR A 420 18.08 33.62 -4.90
C THR A 420 19.32 33.09 -5.64
N ILE A 421 19.20 31.96 -6.34
CA ILE A 421 20.27 31.37 -7.17
C ILE A 421 20.56 32.27 -8.39
N ALA A 422 19.53 32.84 -9.03
CA ALA A 422 19.71 33.75 -10.16
C ALA A 422 20.40 35.06 -9.75
N LYS A 423 20.10 35.58 -8.56
CA LYS A 423 20.77 36.75 -7.98
C LYS A 423 22.23 36.45 -7.60
N GLY A 424 22.53 35.25 -7.07
CA GLY A 424 23.90 34.79 -6.78
C GLY A 424 24.73 34.47 -8.04
N GLY A 425 24.12 33.91 -9.07
CA GLY A 425 24.79 33.58 -10.33
C GLY A 425 25.13 34.80 -11.18
N ARG A 426 24.30 35.87 -11.15
CA ARG A 426 24.61 37.12 -11.86
C ARG A 426 25.80 37.86 -11.26
N THR A 427 25.94 37.89 -9.94
CA THR A 427 27.09 38.50 -9.26
C THR A 427 28.37 37.70 -9.49
N GLU A 428 28.29 36.37 -9.50
CA GLU A 428 29.46 35.50 -9.76
C GLU A 428 29.90 35.53 -11.23
N TRP A 429 28.96 35.63 -12.17
CA TRP A 429 29.28 35.77 -13.60
C TRP A 429 29.85 37.15 -13.94
N GLN A 430 29.36 38.22 -13.31
CA GLN A 430 29.95 39.56 -13.43
C GLN A 430 31.36 39.63 -12.81
N ALA A 431 31.60 38.95 -11.69
CA ALA A 431 32.93 38.86 -11.06
C ALA A 431 33.95 38.01 -11.85
N ARG A 432 33.48 37.02 -12.62
CA ARG A 432 34.34 36.24 -13.53
C ARG A 432 34.71 37.01 -14.80
N ARG A 433 33.83 37.88 -15.30
CA ARG A 433 34.09 38.65 -16.52
C ARG A 433 35.14 39.75 -16.32
N THR A 434 35.25 40.30 -15.12
CA THR A 434 36.30 41.26 -14.74
C THR A 434 37.67 40.63 -14.47
N ARG A 435 37.79 39.29 -14.35
CA ARG A 435 39.08 38.61 -14.14
C ARG A 435 39.77 38.09 -15.41
N VAL A 436 39.12 38.14 -16.57
CA VAL A 436 39.65 37.56 -17.82
C VAL A 436 40.24 38.63 -18.76
N SER A 437 40.22 39.92 -18.40
CA SER A 437 40.88 40.98 -19.19
C SER A 437 42.35 41.22 -18.82
N ASP A 438 42.84 40.67 -17.71
CA ASP A 438 44.23 40.83 -17.29
C ASP A 438 44.89 39.47 -17.09
N THR A 439 45.58 38.98 -18.12
CA THR A 439 46.90 38.32 -18.05
C THR A 439 47.19 37.63 -19.38
N GLY A 440 48.12 38.19 -20.13
CA GLY A 440 48.78 37.51 -21.23
C GLY A 440 49.82 36.51 -20.73
N LEU A 441 50.26 35.68 -21.68
CA LEU A 441 51.50 34.88 -21.72
C LEU A 441 51.49 33.42 -21.22
N PHE A 442 51.95 32.59 -22.16
CA PHE A 442 52.99 31.55 -22.09
C PHE A 442 52.62 30.09 -22.44
N THR A 443 53.40 29.66 -23.44
CA THR A 443 53.59 28.38 -24.12
C THR A 443 54.19 27.25 -23.29
N ARG A 444 53.91 26.00 -23.74
CA ARG A 444 54.66 24.72 -23.60
C ARG A 444 54.63 23.97 -22.25
N LEU A 445 54.09 22.75 -22.28
CA LEU A 445 54.75 21.48 -21.87
C LEU A 445 53.75 20.30 -21.90
N ALA A 446 54.03 19.25 -22.69
CA ALA A 446 53.76 17.85 -22.32
C ALA A 446 54.28 16.88 -23.42
N LYS A 447 55.45 16.28 -23.16
CA LYS A 447 55.94 15.03 -23.76
C LYS A 447 56.29 14.10 -22.60
N ARG A 448 55.98 12.80 -22.77
CA ARG A 448 56.28 11.63 -21.89
C ARG A 448 55.42 11.57 -20.62
N SER A 449 54.85 10.44 -20.18
CA SER A 449 55.15 9.01 -20.36
C SER A 449 53.89 8.21 -20.01
N ILE A 450 53.61 7.09 -20.69
CA ILE A 450 53.40 5.75 -20.10
C ILE A 450 53.31 4.74 -21.25
N SER A 451 54.16 3.71 -21.14
CA SER A 451 54.37 2.60 -22.05
C SER A 451 53.62 1.33 -21.61
N ASN A 452 53.42 0.43 -22.59
CA ASN A 452 53.28 -1.04 -22.50
C ASN A 452 51.88 -1.71 -22.64
N SER A 453 51.53 -1.97 -23.92
CA SER A 453 50.99 -3.21 -24.55
C SER A 453 49.62 -3.83 -24.18
N PRO A 454 48.96 -4.59 -25.10
CA PRO A 454 48.74 -4.34 -26.53
C PRO A 454 47.26 -4.49 -26.97
N ARG A 455 46.82 -3.62 -27.88
CA ARG A 455 45.60 -3.75 -28.69
C ARG A 455 45.94 -4.42 -30.03
N LYS A 456 45.38 -5.61 -30.29
CA LYS A 456 44.96 -6.05 -31.63
C LYS A 456 43.61 -6.78 -31.45
N GLU A 457 42.72 -6.68 -32.44
CA GLU A 457 41.37 -7.29 -32.54
C GLU A 457 40.12 -6.50 -32.12
N ARG A 458 40.08 -5.16 -32.21
CA ARG A 458 38.78 -4.45 -32.10
C ARG A 458 38.49 -3.34 -33.11
N THR A 459 39.24 -3.25 -34.20
CA THR A 459 39.02 -2.20 -35.22
C THR A 459 38.52 -2.70 -36.57
N GLN A 460 38.36 -4.02 -36.77
CA GLN A 460 37.80 -4.54 -38.03
C GLN A 460 36.28 -4.72 -37.98
N HIS A 461 35.68 -4.93 -36.80
CA HIS A 461 34.24 -5.21 -36.70
C HIS A 461 33.33 -3.96 -36.74
N TRP A 462 33.91 -2.76 -36.59
CA TRP A 462 33.16 -1.50 -36.64
C TRP A 462 32.99 -0.94 -38.05
N TYR A 463 33.87 -1.30 -39.00
CA TYR A 463 33.76 -0.87 -40.40
C TYR A 463 32.81 -1.73 -41.24
N ASP A 464 32.55 -2.97 -40.84
CA ASP A 464 31.64 -3.87 -41.57
C ASP A 464 30.15 -3.63 -41.23
N ILE A 465 29.84 -2.97 -40.10
CA ILE A 465 28.45 -2.70 -39.67
C ILE A 465 27.90 -1.40 -40.26
N GLN A 466 28.75 -0.45 -40.69
CA GLN A 466 28.31 0.79 -41.33
C GLN A 466 28.05 0.66 -42.85
N ALA A 467 28.39 -0.48 -43.47
CA ALA A 467 28.23 -0.68 -44.92
C ALA A 467 26.91 -1.38 -45.33
N GLN A 468 26.01 -1.71 -44.40
CA GLN A 468 24.76 -2.43 -44.69
C GLN A 468 23.46 -1.67 -44.38
N ILE A 469 23.49 -0.35 -44.13
CA ILE A 469 22.28 0.45 -43.89
C ILE A 469 22.20 1.64 -44.87
N VAL A 470 21.62 1.37 -46.05
CA VAL A 470 20.68 2.19 -46.85
C VAL A 470 21.26 3.48 -47.51
N PRO A 471 21.07 3.69 -48.84
CA PRO A 471 19.78 4.17 -49.36
C PRO A 471 19.25 3.47 -50.63
N ALA A 472 18.09 2.82 -50.48
CA ALA A 472 17.08 2.76 -51.54
C ALA A 472 16.10 3.91 -51.31
N ALA A 473 16.43 5.07 -51.86
CA ALA A 473 15.53 6.19 -52.08
C ALA A 473 16.09 6.98 -53.26
N LEU A 474 15.60 6.62 -54.47
CA LEU A 474 15.47 7.43 -55.69
C LEU A 474 15.37 6.49 -56.91
N LEU A 475 14.19 5.93 -57.13
CA LEU A 475 13.44 5.82 -58.39
C LEU A 475 12.14 5.04 -58.15
#